data_AF-A0A1C7D9U9-F1
#
_entry.id   AF-A0A1C7D9U9-F1
#
_cell.length_a   1.000
_cell.length_b   1.000
_cell.length_c   1.000
_cell.angle_alpha   90.00
_cell.angle_beta   90.00
_cell.angle_gamma   90.00
#
_symmetry.space_group_name_H-M   'P 1'
#
loop_
_entity.id
_entity.type
_entity.pdbx_description
1 polymer ?
#
loop_
_entity_poly.entity_id
_entity_poly.type
_entity_poly.pdbx_seq_one_letter_code
_entity_poly.pdbx_strand_id
1 'polypeptide(L)' 'MGKERFERHKQPWTGEEAGQLRTLAAKGQGLKQIAKALGRSEDSTKDFAKKNKIKVAKKR' A
#
# COMPACT_ATOMS: atom_id res chain seq x y z
N MET A 1 24.04 0.36 22.87
CA MET A 1 23.42 1.64 22.47
C MET A 1 23.31 1.64 20.95
N GLY A 2 22.16 2.00 20.39
CA GLY A 2 21.99 2.13 18.93
C GLY A 2 21.13 1.03 18.33
N LYS A 3 19.81 1.06 18.57
CA LYS A 3 18.86 0.51 17.60
C LYS A 3 19.09 1.31 16.33
N GLU A 4 19.81 0.73 15.37
CA GLU A 4 19.81 1.17 13.98
C GLU A 4 18.35 1.32 13.61
N ARG A 5 17.86 2.56 13.67
CA ARG A 5 16.54 2.91 13.16
C ARG A 5 16.72 2.64 11.69
N PHE A 6 16.30 1.46 11.24
CA PHE A 6 16.07 1.19 9.84
C PHE A 6 15.15 2.31 9.40
N GLU A 7 15.74 3.36 8.83
CA GLU A 7 15.06 4.40 8.12
C GLU A 7 14.45 3.63 6.96
N ARG A 8 13.24 3.11 7.19
CA ARG A 8 12.34 2.65 6.15
C ARG A 8 12.19 3.90 5.31
N HIS A 9 13.08 4.06 4.33
CA HIS A 9 12.93 4.96 3.22
C HIS A 9 11.58 4.57 2.66
N LYS A 10 10.54 5.28 3.12
CA LYS A 10 9.21 5.17 2.59
C LYS A 10 9.36 5.74 1.21
N GLN A 11 9.71 4.85 0.28
CA GLN A 11 9.73 5.13 -1.14
C GLN A 11 8.42 5.87 -1.42
N PRO A 12 8.50 7.12 -1.91
CA PRO A 12 7.31 7.95 -2.09
C PRO A 12 6.32 7.19 -2.97
N TRP A 13 5.04 7.34 -2.64
CA TRP A 13 3.99 6.81 -3.50
C TRP A 13 3.87 7.74 -4.70
N THR A 14 4.07 7.21 -5.89
CA THR A 14 3.80 7.95 -7.12
C THR A 14 2.29 8.06 -7.34
N GLY A 15 1.86 9.10 -8.07
CA GLY A 15 0.45 9.29 -8.41
C GLY A 15 -0.13 8.12 -9.22
N GLU A 16 0.70 7.47 -10.03
CA GLU A 16 0.33 6.26 -10.79
C GLU A 16 0.04 5.08 -9.87
N GLU A 17 0.92 4.80 -8.89
CA GLU A 17 0.71 3.74 -7.90
C GLU A 17 -0.56 3.99 -7.07
N ALA A 18 -0.82 5.26 -6.72
CA ALA A 18 -2.04 5.66 -6.03
C ALA A 18 -3.30 5.41 -6.87
N GLY A 19 -3.25 5.74 -8.17
CA GLY A 19 -4.31 5.49 -9.13
C GLY A 19 -4.57 4.00 -9.35
N GLN A 20 -3.51 3.21 -9.50
CA GLN A 20 -3.60 1.75 -9.61
C GLN A 20 -4.17 1.14 -8.33
N LEU A 21 -3.72 1.56 -7.14
CA LEU A 21 -4.26 1.10 -5.88
C LEU A 21 -5.76 1.37 -5.78
N ARG A 22 -6.21 2.59 -6.09
CA ARG A 22 -7.64 2.96 -6.07
C ARG A 22 -8.45 2.13 -7.05
N THR A 23 -7.92 1.90 -8.26
CA THR A 23 -8.58 1.14 -9.32
C THR A 23 -8.72 -0.34 -8.93
N LEU A 24 -7.65 -0.94 -8.42
CA LEU A 24 -7.67 -2.34 -7.98
C LEU A 24 -8.55 -2.52 -6.73
N ALA A 25 -8.54 -1.57 -5.80
CA ALA A 25 -9.42 -1.56 -4.65
C ALA A 25 -10.90 -1.44 -5.05
N ALA A 26 -11.22 -0.57 -6.03
CA ALA A 26 -12.56 -0.46 -6.59
C ALA A 26 -13.02 -1.75 -7.29
N LYS A 27 -12.10 -2.51 -7.91
CA LYS A 27 -12.35 -3.85 -8.45
C LYS A 27 -12.53 -4.93 -7.36
N GLY A 28 -12.47 -4.59 -6.08
CA GLY A 28 -12.59 -5.53 -4.97
C GLY A 28 -11.36 -6.43 -4.77
N GLN A 29 -10.20 -6.03 -5.30
CA GLN A 29 -8.95 -6.77 -5.08
C GLN A 29 -8.53 -6.69 -3.62
N GLY A 30 -7.96 -7.80 -3.14
CA GLY A 30 -7.44 -7.90 -1.78
C GLY A 30 -6.18 -7.06 -1.59
N LEU A 31 -5.96 -6.54 -0.38
CA LEU A 31 -4.76 -5.77 -0.04
C LEU A 31 -3.46 -6.49 -0.43
N LYS A 32 -3.39 -7.81 -0.24
CA LYS A 32 -2.25 -8.65 -0.63
C LYS A 32 -2.02 -8.71 -2.14
N GLN A 33 -3.10 -8.77 -2.93
CA GLN A 33 -3.00 -8.77 -4.40
C GLN A 33 -2.56 -7.41 -4.91
N ILE A 34 -3.10 -6.32 -4.35
CA ILE A 34 -2.72 -4.96 -4.71
C ILE A 34 -1.24 -4.72 -4.36
N ALA A 35 -0.82 -5.12 -3.16
CA ALA A 35 0.58 -5.03 -2.74
C ALA A 35 1.51 -5.79 -3.70
N LYS A 36 1.15 -7.02 -4.08
CA LYS A 36 1.90 -7.82 -5.07
C LYS A 36 1.92 -7.18 -6.45
N ALA A 37 0.80 -6.61 -6.91
CA ALA A 37 0.70 -5.94 -8.21
C ALA A 37 1.52 -4.65 -8.28
N LEU A 38 1.62 -3.91 -7.16
CA LEU A 38 2.41 -2.69 -7.05
C LEU A 38 3.88 -2.95 -6.69
N GLY A 39 4.28 -4.20 -6.42
CA GLY A 39 5.62 -4.52 -5.94
C GLY A 39 5.94 -3.90 -4.57
N ARG A 40 4.93 -3.50 -3.79
CA ARG A 40 5.07 -2.84 -2.49
C ARG A 40 4.69 -3.78 -1.36
N SER A 41 5.22 -3.52 -0.16
CA SER A 41 4.82 -4.25 1.04
C SER A 41 3.36 -3.95 1.40
N GLU A 42 2.66 -4.97 1.93
CA GLU A 42 1.29 -4.87 2.43
C GLU A 42 1.13 -3.74 3.46
N ASP A 43 2.13 -3.55 4.31
CA ASP A 43 2.16 -2.49 5.33
C ASP A 43 2.11 -1.07 4.72
N SER A 44 2.90 -0.84 3.67
CA SER A 44 2.90 0.45 2.93
C SER A 44 1.60 0.69 2.18
N THR A 45 1.09 -0.34 1.50
CA THR A 45 -0.21 -0.30 0.79
C THR A 45 -1.36 0.01 1.75
N LYS A 46 -1.30 -0.56 2.96
CA LYS A 46 -2.29 -0.31 4.02
C LYS A 46 -2.19 1.10 4.60
N ASP A 47 -0.98 1.59 4.89
CA ASP A 47 -0.76 2.97 5.37
C ASP A 47 -1.26 3.99 4.34
N PHE A 48 -0.92 3.78 3.07
CA PHE A 48 -1.35 4.64 1.98
C PHE A 48 -2.86 4.60 1.76
N ALA A 49 -3.46 3.40 1.72
CA ALA A 49 -4.91 3.25 1.60
C ALA A 49 -5.64 3.93 2.77
N LYS A 50 -5.12 3.80 3.99
CA LYS A 50 -5.70 4.46 5.18
C LYS A 50 -5.60 5.98 5.08
N LYS A 51 -4.46 6.52 4.66
CA LYS A 51 -4.25 7.97 4.46
C LYS A 51 -5.15 8.54 3.38
N ASN A 52 -5.36 7.81 2.29
CA ASN A 52 -6.17 8.24 1.15
C ASN A 52 -7.64 7.80 1.26
N LYS A 53 -8.05 7.22 2.39
CA LYS A 53 -9.41 6.68 2.63
C LYS A 53 -9.89 5.71 1.53
N ILE A 54 -8.97 4.93 0.97
CA ILE A 54 -9.27 3.95 -0.08
C ILE A 54 -9.79 2.67 0.58
N LYS A 55 -11.03 2.30 0.25
CA LYS A 55 -11.67 1.07 0.73
C LYS A 55 -11.07 -0.15 0.02
N VAL A 56 -10.01 -0.72 0.60
CA VAL A 56 -9.41 -1.97 0.12
C VAL A 56 -10.09 -3.15 0.79
N ALA A 57 -10.56 -4.11 0.00
CA ALA A 57 -11.13 -5.34 0.54
C ALA A 57 -10.06 -6.12 1.32
N LYS A 58 -10.28 -6.33 2.62
CA LYS A 58 -9.46 -7.25 3.41
C LYS A 58 -10.11 -8.62 3.31
N LYS A 59 -9.73 -9.42 2.30
CA LYS A 59 -10.07 -10.85 2.31
C LYS A 59 -9.39 -11.44 3.56
N ARG A 60 -10.21 -11.83 4.53
CA ARG A 60 -9.80 -12.57 5.73
C ARG A 60 -9.55 -14.01 5.35
#